data_AF-A0A3D1PGD6-F1
#
_entry.id   AF-A0A3D1PGD6-F1
#
_cell.length_a   1.000
_cell.length_b   1.000
_cell.length_c   1.000
_cell.angle_alpha   90.00
_cell.angle_beta   90.00
_cell.angle_gamma   90.00
#
_symmetry.space_group_name_H-M   'P 1'
#
loop_
_entity.id
_entity.type
_entity.pdbx_description
1 polymer ?
#
loop_
_entity_poly.entity_id
_entity_poly.type
_entity_poly.pdbx_seq_one_letter_code
_entity_poly.pdbx_strand_id
1 'polypeptide(L)'
;LLRSRAKKLTAIAREELEHFEQVNQWLERRGISLAPLSPPPYGAGLKAQIRPQEPQRMLDSLLVSGLIEARSHERLGLLATHCPEPELSKFYRGLMASEARHFGTYWILADTYFERSVFTKRLEELAVVESRLLANLYPEPRIHS
;
A
#
# COMPACT_ATOMS: atom_id res chain seq x y z
N LEU A 1 13.38 -20.31 4.84
CA LEU A 1 12.32 -19.56 4.13
C LEU A 1 11.34 -18.86 5.09
N LEU A 2 10.51 -19.55 5.87
CA LEU A 2 9.49 -18.93 6.75
C LEU A 2 10.02 -17.84 7.72
N ARG A 3 11.16 -18.08 8.40
CA ARG A 3 11.79 -17.07 9.28
C ARG A 3 12.25 -15.80 8.55
N SER A 4 12.62 -15.91 7.26
CA SER A 4 13.04 -14.76 6.45
C SER A 4 11.84 -13.88 6.08
N ARG A 5 10.72 -14.50 5.66
CA ARG A 5 9.45 -13.81 5.42
C ARG A 5 8.95 -13.09 6.67
N ALA A 6 8.92 -13.77 7.81
CA ALA A 6 8.50 -13.17 9.07
C ALA A 6 9.32 -11.91 9.41
N LYS A 7 10.66 -11.98 9.32
CA LYS A 7 11.53 -10.82 9.55
C LYS A 7 11.22 -9.64 8.63
N LYS A 8 11.04 -9.89 7.33
CA LYS A 8 10.70 -8.85 6.34
C LYS A 8 9.35 -8.18 6.64
N LEU A 9 8.32 -8.98 6.91
CA LEU A 9 6.99 -8.45 7.24
C LEU A 9 6.97 -7.72 8.59
N THR A 10 7.74 -8.19 9.58
CA THR A 10 7.89 -7.48 10.86
C THR A 10 8.59 -6.13 10.70
N ALA A 11 9.57 -6.02 9.80
CA ALA A 11 10.21 -4.74 9.52
C ALA A 11 9.22 -3.74 8.90
N ILE A 12 8.47 -4.16 7.87
CA ILE A 12 7.41 -3.33 7.26
C ILE A 12 6.39 -2.90 8.32
N ALA A 13 5.88 -3.82 9.13
CA ALA A 13 4.88 -3.50 10.15
C ALA A 13 5.38 -2.47 11.19
N ARG A 14 6.68 -2.47 11.50
CA ARG A 14 7.29 -1.45 12.38
C ARG A 14 7.41 -0.11 11.68
N GLU A 15 7.88 -0.08 10.43
CA GLU A 15 7.95 1.14 9.62
C GLU A 15 6.56 1.77 9.45
N GLU A 16 5.49 0.97 9.25
CA GLU A 16 4.12 1.50 9.15
C GLU A 16 3.59 2.10 10.45
N LEU A 17 3.97 1.55 11.60
CA LEU A 17 3.63 2.15 12.89
C LEU A 17 4.37 3.48 13.11
N GLU A 18 5.62 3.57 12.63
CA GLU A 18 6.39 4.81 12.63
C GLU A 18 5.78 5.86 11.69
N HIS A 19 5.31 5.47 10.50
CA HIS A 19 4.57 6.36 9.60
C HIS A 19 3.27 6.86 10.23
N PHE A 20 2.50 5.98 10.86
CA PHE A 20 1.25 6.34 11.54
C PHE A 20 1.50 7.38 12.64
N GLU A 21 2.53 7.18 13.46
CA GLU A 21 2.95 8.13 14.49
C GLU A 21 3.32 9.50 13.88
N GLN A 22 4.11 9.51 12.79
CA GLN A 22 4.48 10.76 12.11
C GLN A 22 3.26 11.50 11.54
N VAL A 23 2.27 10.78 10.98
CA VAL A 23 1.02 11.39 10.51
C VAL A 23 0.26 12.03 11.68
N ASN A 24 0.17 11.37 12.84
CA ASN A 24 -0.49 11.94 14.02
C ASN A 24 0.20 13.23 14.49
N GLN A 25 1.54 13.26 14.50
CA GLN A 25 2.28 14.48 14.83
C GLN A 25 1.96 15.64 13.86
N TRP A 26 1.75 15.35 12.57
CA TRP A 26 1.29 16.36 11.62
C TRP A 26 -0.14 16.84 11.89
N LEU A 27 -1.05 15.94 12.26
CA LEU A 27 -2.42 16.29 12.63
C LEU A 27 -2.42 17.19 13.88
N GLU A 28 -1.65 16.85 14.91
CA GLU A 28 -1.50 17.65 16.13
C GLU A 28 -0.94 19.05 15.85
N ARG A 29 0.13 19.16 15.06
CA ARG A 29 0.71 20.46 14.66
C ARG A 29 -0.29 21.37 13.96
N ARG A 30 -1.29 20.79 13.28
CA ARG A 30 -2.34 21.50 12.55
C ARG A 30 -3.63 21.67 13.35
N GLY A 31 -3.69 21.19 14.60
CA GLY A 31 -4.90 21.22 15.41
C GLY A 31 -6.04 20.36 14.84
N ILE A 32 -5.73 19.32 14.05
CA ILE A 32 -6.70 18.41 13.45
C ILE A 32 -6.86 17.20 14.38
N SER A 33 -8.07 16.97 14.89
CA SER A 33 -8.35 15.78 15.69
C SER A 33 -8.41 14.52 14.82
N LEU A 34 -7.82 13.43 15.32
CA LEU A 34 -7.98 12.12 14.71
C LEU A 34 -9.46 11.68 14.80
N ALA A 35 -10.05 11.35 13.66
CA ALA A 35 -11.45 10.97 13.56
C ALA A 35 -11.63 9.73 12.68
N PRO A 36 -12.67 8.91 12.92
CA PRO A 36 -12.99 7.80 12.04
C PRO A 36 -13.48 8.35 10.69
N LEU A 37 -12.74 8.06 9.63
CA LEU A 37 -13.14 8.35 8.26
C LEU A 37 -13.62 7.07 7.57
N SER A 38 -14.77 7.13 6.89
CA SER A 38 -15.25 5.99 6.10
C SER A 38 -14.22 5.64 5.02
N PRO A 39 -13.81 4.35 4.90
CA PRO A 39 -12.84 3.94 3.90
C PRO A 39 -13.46 3.91 2.49
N PRO A 40 -12.67 4.15 1.43
CA PRO A 40 -13.11 3.94 0.06
C PRO A 40 -13.22 2.42 -0.22
N PRO A 41 -13.97 1.99 -1.26
CA PRO A 41 -14.15 0.58 -1.58
C PRO A 41 -12.84 -0.12 -2.02
N TYR A 42 -11.80 0.64 -2.37
CA TYR A 42 -10.52 0.15 -2.89
C TYR A 42 -9.92 -1.03 -2.11
N GLY A 43 -9.65 -0.84 -0.81
CA GLY A 43 -9.00 -1.86 0.01
C GLY A 43 -9.87 -3.11 0.21
N ALA A 44 -11.18 -2.93 0.36
CA ALA A 44 -12.12 -4.04 0.50
C ALA A 44 -12.26 -4.82 -0.83
N GLY A 45 -12.33 -4.11 -1.95
CA GLY A 45 -12.44 -4.69 -3.29
C GLY A 45 -11.24 -5.54 -3.68
N LEU A 46 -10.02 -5.08 -3.37
CA LEU A 46 -8.80 -5.86 -3.59
C LEU A 46 -8.74 -7.08 -2.67
N LYS A 47 -9.06 -6.93 -1.37
CA LYS A 47 -9.09 -8.06 -0.44
C LYS A 47 -10.10 -9.14 -0.84
N ALA A 48 -11.21 -8.76 -1.46
CA ALA A 48 -12.18 -9.72 -1.99
C ALA A 48 -11.64 -10.60 -3.13
N GLN A 49 -10.52 -10.21 -3.77
CA GLN A 49 -9.87 -11.03 -4.79
C GLN A 49 -8.95 -12.11 -4.22
N ILE A 50 -8.70 -12.12 -2.90
CA ILE A 50 -7.80 -13.08 -2.28
C ILE A 50 -8.45 -14.47 -2.26
N ARG A 51 -7.85 -15.43 -2.98
CA ARG A 51 -8.29 -16.82 -2.94
C ARG A 51 -8.16 -17.40 -1.53
N PRO A 52 -9.12 -18.21 -1.05
CA PRO A 52 -9.15 -18.63 0.35
C PRO A 52 -8.18 -19.78 0.70
N GLN A 53 -7.80 -20.61 -0.27
CA GLN A 53 -6.93 -21.77 -0.04
C GLN A 53 -5.45 -21.46 -0.20
N GLU A 54 -4.62 -22.10 0.61
CA GLU A 54 -3.17 -22.11 0.40
C GLU A 54 -2.78 -23.05 -0.76
N PRO A 55 -1.73 -22.73 -1.52
CA PRO A 55 -0.82 -21.59 -1.37
C PRO A 55 -1.29 -20.30 -2.07
N GLN A 56 -2.43 -20.32 -2.77
CA GLN A 56 -2.93 -19.17 -3.55
C GLN A 56 -3.27 -17.97 -2.66
N ARG A 57 -3.78 -18.21 -1.45
CA ARG A 57 -4.06 -17.17 -0.46
C ARG A 57 -2.82 -16.36 -0.13
N MET A 58 -1.70 -17.03 0.16
CA MET A 58 -0.42 -16.36 0.41
C MET A 58 0.00 -15.51 -0.78
N LEU A 59 -0.04 -16.08 -2.01
CA LEU A 59 0.33 -15.36 -3.22
C LEU A 59 -0.51 -14.08 -3.38
N ASP A 60 -1.84 -14.23 -3.35
CA ASP A 60 -2.76 -13.11 -3.56
C ASP A 60 -2.61 -12.05 -2.46
N SER A 61 -2.36 -12.46 -1.22
CA SER A 61 -2.11 -11.52 -0.11
C SER A 61 -0.86 -10.67 -0.34
N LEU A 62 0.24 -11.28 -0.81
CA LEU A 62 1.47 -10.55 -1.13
C LEU A 62 1.26 -9.58 -2.29
N LEU A 63 0.59 -10.01 -3.36
CA LEU A 63 0.35 -9.19 -4.54
C LEU A 63 -0.63 -8.03 -4.26
N VAL A 64 -1.71 -8.29 -3.51
CA VAL A 64 -2.65 -7.25 -3.08
C VAL A 64 -1.95 -6.21 -2.22
N SER A 65 -1.16 -6.61 -1.24
CA SER A 65 -0.38 -5.66 -0.45
C SER A 65 0.59 -4.88 -1.34
N GLY A 66 1.34 -5.54 -2.23
CA GLY A 66 2.25 -4.86 -3.15
C GLY A 66 1.58 -3.83 -4.06
N LEU A 67 0.36 -4.11 -4.55
CA LEU A 67 -0.43 -3.16 -5.34
C LEU A 67 -0.88 -1.94 -4.52
N ILE A 68 -1.29 -2.15 -3.27
CA ILE A 68 -1.68 -1.05 -2.37
C ILE A 68 -0.49 -0.12 -2.14
N GLU A 69 0.67 -0.67 -1.78
CA GLU A 69 1.92 0.11 -1.57
C GLU A 69 2.35 0.82 -2.87
N ALA A 70 2.25 0.17 -4.03
CA ALA A 70 2.59 0.78 -5.31
C ALA A 70 1.69 1.99 -5.65
N ARG A 71 0.39 1.90 -5.38
CA ARG A 71 -0.53 3.02 -5.56
C ARG A 71 -0.31 4.13 -4.52
N SER A 72 -0.01 3.77 -3.28
CA SER A 72 0.39 4.72 -2.23
C SER A 72 1.64 5.49 -2.64
N HIS A 73 2.69 4.79 -3.12
CA HIS A 73 3.91 5.40 -3.66
C HIS A 73 3.61 6.45 -4.73
N GLU A 74 2.83 6.09 -5.76
CA GLU A 74 2.49 7.00 -6.86
C GLU A 74 1.75 8.25 -6.35
N ARG A 75 0.70 8.05 -5.54
CA ARG A 75 -0.13 9.16 -5.06
C ARG A 75 0.60 10.06 -4.06
N LEU A 76 1.41 9.49 -3.16
CA LEU A 76 2.27 10.27 -2.28
C LEU A 76 3.34 11.03 -3.06
N GLY A 77 3.85 10.48 -4.16
CA GLY A 77 4.75 11.19 -5.07
C GLY A 77 4.10 12.39 -5.75
N LEU A 78 2.85 12.25 -6.18
CA LEU A 78 2.05 13.37 -6.71
C LEU A 78 1.79 14.43 -5.64
N LEU A 79 1.39 14.03 -4.42
CA LEU A 79 1.23 14.95 -3.30
C LEU A 79 2.55 15.67 -2.97
N ALA A 80 3.66 14.95 -2.91
CA ALA A 80 4.98 15.55 -2.68
C ALA A 80 5.36 16.56 -3.78
N THR A 81 5.00 16.31 -5.04
CA THR A 81 5.34 17.17 -6.18
C THR A 81 4.50 18.44 -6.22
N HIS A 82 3.21 18.34 -5.88
CA HIS A 82 2.26 19.43 -6.02
C HIS A 82 1.89 20.12 -4.70
N CYS A 83 2.37 19.63 -3.55
CA CYS A 83 2.15 20.27 -2.27
C CYS A 83 2.89 21.63 -2.21
N PRO A 84 2.19 22.74 -1.96
CA PRO A 84 2.80 24.07 -1.93
C PRO A 84 3.64 24.32 -0.68
N GLU A 85 3.46 23.51 0.37
CA GLU A 85 4.14 23.67 1.65
C GLU A 85 5.41 22.80 1.69
N PRO A 86 6.62 23.39 1.73
CA PRO A 86 7.87 22.64 1.56
C PRO A 86 8.10 21.54 2.59
N GLU A 87 7.74 21.76 3.85
CA GLU A 87 7.93 20.77 4.92
C GLU A 87 6.99 19.57 4.75
N LEU A 88 5.73 19.81 4.37
CA LEU A 88 4.77 18.76 4.11
C LEU A 88 5.10 17.99 2.82
N SER A 89 5.55 18.70 1.78
CA SER A 89 6.09 18.09 0.55
C SER A 89 7.25 17.15 0.86
N LYS A 90 8.21 17.58 1.71
CA LYS A 90 9.33 16.75 2.14
C LYS A 90 8.85 15.52 2.91
N PHE A 91 7.85 15.67 3.78
CA PHE A 91 7.25 14.55 4.50
C PHE A 91 6.63 13.52 3.56
N TYR A 92 5.78 13.94 2.62
CA TYR A 92 5.19 13.03 1.62
C TYR A 92 6.25 12.33 0.77
N ARG A 93 7.34 13.02 0.42
CA ARG A 93 8.47 12.41 -0.30
C ARG A 93 9.17 11.32 0.51
N GLY A 94 9.24 11.50 1.84
CA GLY A 94 9.76 10.49 2.77
C GLY A 94 8.90 9.22 2.77
N LEU A 95 7.58 9.38 2.92
CA LEU A 95 6.62 8.28 2.83
C LEU A 95 6.67 7.59 1.46
N MET A 96 6.63 8.35 0.37
CA MET A 96 6.78 7.83 -0.99
C MET A 96 8.02 6.91 -1.13
N ALA A 97 9.15 7.27 -0.51
CA ALA A 97 10.35 6.47 -0.57
C ALA A 97 10.29 5.17 0.26
N SER A 98 9.51 5.11 1.35
CA SER A 98 9.28 3.86 2.09
C SER A 98 8.33 2.91 1.37
N GLU A 99 7.22 3.41 0.82
CA GLU A 99 6.29 2.65 -0.01
C GLU A 99 7.01 1.94 -1.17
N ALA A 100 8.03 2.60 -1.77
CA ALA A 100 8.87 2.02 -2.81
C ALA A 100 9.59 0.74 -2.37
N ARG A 101 10.11 0.74 -1.14
CA ARG A 101 10.79 -0.42 -0.56
C ARG A 101 9.79 -1.50 -0.16
N HIS A 102 8.60 -1.12 0.27
CA HIS A 102 7.56 -2.04 0.71
C HIS A 102 7.00 -2.84 -0.47
N PHE A 103 6.55 -2.20 -1.55
CA PHE A 103 6.06 -2.95 -2.72
C PHE A 103 7.15 -3.85 -3.30
N GLY A 104 8.41 -3.39 -3.34
CA GLY A 104 9.55 -4.21 -3.77
C GLY A 104 9.78 -5.42 -2.87
N THR A 105 9.57 -5.27 -1.56
CA THR A 105 9.66 -6.39 -0.61
C THR A 105 8.55 -7.42 -0.85
N TYR A 106 7.31 -6.99 -1.11
CA TYR A 106 6.22 -7.92 -1.45
C TYR A 106 6.50 -8.68 -2.75
N TRP A 107 7.05 -8.01 -3.78
CA TRP A 107 7.47 -8.66 -5.02
C TRP A 107 8.56 -9.71 -4.78
N ILE A 108 9.62 -9.35 -4.05
CA ILE A 108 10.70 -10.29 -3.71
C ILE A 108 10.15 -11.51 -2.96
N LEU A 109 9.21 -11.29 -2.04
CA LEU A 109 8.54 -12.40 -1.35
C LEU A 109 7.75 -13.26 -2.34
N ALA A 110 6.96 -12.69 -3.25
CA ALA A 110 6.25 -13.49 -4.26
C ALA A 110 7.20 -14.33 -5.13
N ASP A 111 8.27 -13.72 -5.67
CA ASP A 111 9.29 -14.39 -6.50
C ASP A 111 10.11 -15.44 -5.73
N THR A 112 10.19 -15.33 -4.40
CA THR A 112 10.86 -16.33 -3.54
C THR A 112 10.04 -17.60 -3.37
N TYR A 113 8.71 -17.51 -3.38
CA TYR A 113 7.80 -18.62 -3.01
C TYR A 113 7.00 -19.19 -4.17
N PHE A 114 6.93 -18.48 -5.30
CA PHE A 114 6.12 -18.85 -6.45
C PHE A 114 6.93 -18.70 -7.73
N GLU A 115 6.63 -19.53 -8.73
CA GLU A 115 7.20 -19.36 -10.06
C GLU A 115 6.82 -18.00 -10.64
N ARG A 116 7.79 -17.35 -11.29
CA ARG A 116 7.62 -16.00 -11.83
C ARG A 116 6.47 -15.89 -12.81
N SER A 117 6.30 -16.87 -13.69
CA SER A 117 5.19 -16.93 -14.64
C SER A 117 3.83 -16.95 -13.93
N VAL A 118 3.72 -17.68 -12.82
CA VAL A 118 2.47 -17.83 -12.05
C VAL A 118 2.10 -16.52 -11.36
N PHE A 119 3.02 -15.89 -10.63
CA PHE A 119 2.67 -14.66 -9.93
C PHE A 119 2.57 -13.45 -10.86
N THR A 120 3.35 -13.39 -11.95
CA THR A 120 3.25 -12.30 -12.92
C THR A 120 1.87 -12.28 -13.57
N LYS A 121 1.40 -13.44 -14.04
CA LYS A 121 0.04 -13.58 -14.58
C LYS A 121 -1.02 -13.14 -13.56
N ARG A 122 -0.87 -13.56 -12.30
CA ARG A 122 -1.83 -13.19 -11.25
C ARG A 122 -1.78 -11.69 -10.92
N LEU A 123 -0.61 -11.08 -10.96
CA LEU A 123 -0.45 -9.64 -10.75
C LEU A 123 -1.14 -8.85 -11.85
N GLU A 124 -1.03 -9.26 -13.12
CA GLU A 124 -1.74 -8.64 -14.24
C GLU A 124 -3.26 -8.68 -14.04
N GLU A 125 -3.79 -9.83 -13.61
CA GLU A 125 -5.22 -9.97 -13.28
C GLU A 125 -5.65 -9.00 -12.16
N LEU A 126 -4.87 -8.93 -11.07
CA LEU A 126 -5.17 -8.06 -9.94
C LEU A 126 -5.01 -6.57 -10.29
N ALA A 127 -4.05 -6.21 -11.13
CA ALA A 127 -3.85 -4.83 -11.60
C ALA A 127 -5.04 -4.32 -12.42
N VAL A 128 -5.67 -5.20 -13.22
CA VAL A 128 -6.91 -4.86 -13.92
C VAL A 128 -8.05 -4.59 -12.93
N VAL A 129 -8.16 -5.37 -11.85
CA VAL A 129 -9.16 -5.13 -10.80
C VAL A 129 -8.88 -3.82 -10.06
N GLU A 130 -7.63 -3.58 -9.69
CA GLU A 130 -7.16 -2.36 -9.03
C GLU A 130 -7.54 -1.11 -9.84
N SER A 131 -7.24 -1.12 -11.15
CA SER A 131 -7.58 -0.01 -12.04
C SER A 131 -9.08 0.23 -12.13
N ARG A 132 -9.91 -0.83 -12.17
CA ARG A 132 -11.38 -0.68 -12.17
C ARG A 132 -11.91 -0.12 -10.85
N LEU A 133 -11.30 -0.47 -9.72
CA LEU A 133 -11.71 0.05 -8.41
C LEU A 133 -11.47 1.57 -8.30
N LEU A 134 -10.43 2.07 -8.98
CA LEU A 134 -10.11 3.50 -9.03
C LEU A 134 -10.81 4.26 -10.18
N ALA A 135 -11.45 3.55 -11.11
CA ALA A 135 -12.14 4.18 -12.25
C ALA A 135 -13.39 4.96 -11.82
N ASN A 136 -14.00 4.59 -10.69
CA ASN A 136 -15.15 5.31 -10.12
C ASN A 136 -14.68 6.14 -8.94
N LEU A 137 -14.90 7.45 -9.02
CA LEU A 137 -14.55 8.38 -7.95
C LEU A 137 -15.34 8.07 -6.68
N TYR A 138 -14.64 7.93 -5.56
CA TYR A 138 -15.27 7.94 -4.25
C TYR A 138 -15.58 9.40 -3.85
N PRO A 139 -16.78 9.71 -3.29
CA PRO A 139 -17.21 11.11 -3.08
C PRO A 139 -16.30 11.94 -2.17
N GLU A 140 -15.61 11.27 -1.24
CA GLU A 140 -14.73 11.90 -0.27
C GLU A 140 -13.26 11.65 -0.60
N PRO A 141 -12.36 12.63 -0.46
CA PRO A 141 -10.94 12.42 -0.73
C PRO A 141 -10.33 11.43 0.27
N ARG A 142 -9.66 10.41 -0.25
CA ARG A 142 -8.87 9.41 0.47
C ARG A 142 -7.58 9.16 -0.30
N ILE A 143 -6.58 8.57 0.36
CA ILE A 143 -5.36 8.14 -0.34
C ILE A 143 -5.70 7.21 -1.51
N HIS A 144 -6.78 6.42 -1.45
CA HIS A 144 -7.22 5.51 -2.52
C HIS A 144 -8.67 5.77 -3.01
N SER A 145 -9.13 7.03 -3.05
CA SER A 145 -10.41 7.47 -3.68
C SER A 145 -10.30 7.84 -5.16
#